data_AF-A0A354R9T7-F1
#
_entry.id   AF-A0A354R9T7-F1
#
_cell.length_a   1.000
_cell.length_b   1.000
_cell.length_c   1.000
_cell.angle_alpha   90.00
_cell.angle_beta   90.00
_cell.angle_gamma   90.00
#
_symmetry.space_group_name_H-M   'P 1'
#
loop_
_entity.id
_entity.type
_entity.pdbx_description
1 polymer ?
#
loop_
_entity_poly.entity_id
_entity_poly.type
_entity_poly.pdbx_seq_one_letter_code
_entity_poly.pdbx_strand_id
1 'polypeptide(L)'
;LETGARIYYNPWVVVYHHRRPLFGPHLRQLGRYAFHLGYFVKRYPSNSLHLAYFVPSLFVLYLAVLAACVWFLPAWARVAGVVPLGFYLALVALTTFSVNPLVWALTLAGVVATHVVYGVRFLCGLLAKKAPCEFIGKDHA
;
A
#
# COMPACT_ATOMS: atom_id res chain seq x y z
N LEU A 1 19.17 10.43 -17.30
CA LEU A 1 17.76 10.90 -17.24
C LEU A 1 17.33 11.33 -18.63
N GLU A 2 16.04 11.27 -18.97
CA GLU A 2 15.53 11.77 -20.26
C GLU A 2 15.88 13.25 -20.49
N THR A 3 16.12 14.00 -19.41
CA THR A 3 16.53 15.41 -19.41
C THR A 3 18.03 15.65 -19.65
N GLY A 4 18.85 14.60 -19.79
CA GLY A 4 20.31 14.71 -19.88
C GLY A 4 21.03 14.99 -18.55
N ALA A 5 20.30 15.23 -17.47
CA ALA A 5 20.87 15.42 -16.13
C ALA A 5 21.46 14.12 -15.55
N ARG A 6 22.40 14.28 -14.62
CA ARG A 6 23.11 13.19 -13.93
C ARG A 6 22.76 13.17 -12.44
N ILE A 7 22.49 11.98 -11.91
CA ILE A 7 22.33 11.74 -10.46
C ILE A 7 23.65 11.15 -9.96
N TYR A 8 24.30 11.84 -9.02
CA TYR A 8 25.57 11.38 -8.44
C TYR A 8 25.29 10.63 -7.14
N TYR A 9 25.74 9.38 -7.08
CA TYR A 9 25.73 8.59 -5.85
C TYR A 9 27.00 8.89 -5.05
N ASN A 10 26.85 9.35 -3.80
CA ASN A 10 27.97 9.57 -2.89
C ASN A 10 27.75 8.79 -1.58
N PRO A 11 28.48 7.68 -1.37
CA PRO A 11 28.31 6.85 -0.17
C PRO A 11 28.86 7.47 1.11
N TRP A 12 29.64 8.56 1.01
CA TRP A 12 30.25 9.22 2.16
C TRP A 12 29.35 10.28 2.81
N VAL A 13 28.18 10.54 2.23
CA VAL A 13 27.20 11.46 2.81
C VAL A 13 26.46 10.76 3.94
N VAL A 14 26.60 11.28 5.16
CA VAL A 14 25.88 10.79 6.34
C VAL A 14 24.55 11.53 6.47
N VAL A 15 23.45 10.77 6.55
CA VAL A 15 22.10 11.33 6.74
C VAL A 15 21.45 10.65 7.95
N TYR A 16 20.93 11.46 8.86
CA TYR A 16 20.19 10.98 10.02
C TYR A 16 18.70 10.87 9.71
N HIS A 17 18.10 9.72 9.98
CA HIS A 17 16.68 9.46 9.74
C HIS A 17 15.93 9.18 11.05
N HIS A 18 14.84 9.91 11.27
CA HIS A 18 13.89 9.61 12.34
C HIS A 18 12.75 8.72 11.82
N ARG A 19 12.45 7.64 12.52
CA ARG A 19 11.34 6.75 12.16
C ARG A 19 10.01 7.39 12.55
N ARG A 20 9.04 7.36 11.63
CA ARG A 20 7.67 7.84 11.90
C ARG A 20 6.93 6.86 12.83
N PRO A 21 6.01 7.33 13.68
CA PRO A 21 5.06 6.47 14.38
C PRO A 21 4.26 5.59 13.41
N LEU A 22 3.98 4.35 13.81
CA LEU A 22 3.42 3.27 12.96
C LEU A 22 2.07 3.63 12.30
N PHE A 23 1.20 4.33 13.03
CA PHE A 23 -0.10 4.76 12.53
C PHE A 23 -0.09 6.25 12.26
N GLY A 24 -0.98 6.74 11.39
CA GLY A 24 -1.08 8.17 11.08
C GLY A 24 0.06 8.64 10.16
N PRO A 25 1.21 9.15 10.67
CA PRO A 25 2.28 9.64 9.82
C PRO A 25 2.89 8.57 8.89
N HIS A 26 3.12 7.34 9.36
CA HIS A 26 3.66 6.28 8.52
C HIS A 26 2.68 5.87 7.41
N LEU A 27 1.40 5.65 7.74
CA LEU A 27 0.37 5.35 6.74
C LEU A 27 0.19 6.48 5.72
N ARG A 28 0.29 7.76 6.15
CA ARG A 28 0.25 8.91 5.25
C ARG A 28 1.43 8.92 4.30
N GLN A 29 2.64 8.67 4.81
CA GLN A 29 3.85 8.58 3.98
C GLN A 29 3.75 7.46 2.95
N LEU A 30 3.36 6.26 3.39
CA LEU A 30 3.14 5.11 2.51
C LEU A 30 2.06 5.41 1.45
N GLY A 31 0.95 6.02 1.87
CA GLY A 31 -0.13 6.39 0.98
C GLY A 31 0.31 7.38 -0.11
N ARG A 32 1.12 8.38 0.24
CA ARG A 32 1.72 9.30 -0.75
C ARG A 32 2.61 8.53 -1.73
N TYR A 33 3.49 7.67 -1.22
CA TYR A 33 4.35 6.83 -2.05
C TYR A 33 3.55 5.95 -3.03
N ALA A 34 2.52 5.25 -2.53
CA ALA A 34 1.64 4.41 -3.34
C ALA A 34 0.91 5.22 -4.43
N PHE A 35 0.44 6.43 -4.10
CA PHE A 35 -0.19 7.34 -5.06
C PHE A 35 0.79 7.75 -6.17
N HIS A 36 2.04 8.08 -5.84
CA HIS A 36 3.09 8.36 -6.83
C HIS A 36 3.31 7.17 -7.76
N LEU A 37 3.44 5.96 -7.20
CA LEU A 37 3.60 4.75 -8.01
C LEU A 37 2.43 4.52 -8.95
N GLY A 38 1.18 4.65 -8.47
CA GLY A 38 -0.01 4.50 -9.31
C GLY A 38 -0.01 5.46 -10.49
N TYR A 39 0.35 6.73 -10.25
CA TYR A 39 0.47 7.73 -11.32
C TYR A 39 1.62 7.40 -12.29
N PHE A 40 2.78 7.02 -11.78
CA PHE A 40 3.97 6.74 -12.60
C PHE A 40 3.82 5.49 -13.46
N VAL A 41 3.14 4.46 -12.99
CA VAL A 41 2.87 3.25 -13.80
C VAL A 41 2.15 3.61 -15.11
N LYS A 42 1.21 4.57 -15.05
CA LYS A 42 0.49 5.07 -16.23
C LYS A 42 1.33 6.01 -17.09
N ARG A 43 2.08 6.93 -16.46
CA ARG A 43 2.79 8.03 -17.18
C ARG A 43 4.16 7.62 -17.71
N TYR A 44 4.87 6.74 -16.99
CA TYR A 44 6.24 6.29 -17.24
C TYR A 44 6.33 4.75 -17.21
N PRO A 45 5.57 4.04 -18.06
CA PRO A 45 5.45 2.59 -17.97
C PRO A 45 6.79 1.86 -18.19
N SER A 46 7.69 2.39 -19.01
CA SER A 46 9.01 1.80 -19.31
C SER A 46 9.85 1.51 -18.07
N ASN A 47 9.75 2.35 -17.03
CA ASN A 47 10.57 2.26 -15.82
C ASN A 47 9.75 2.04 -14.53
N SER A 48 8.42 2.07 -14.60
CA SER A 48 7.55 2.02 -13.41
C SER A 48 6.46 0.96 -13.46
N LEU A 49 6.17 0.35 -14.63
CA LEU A 49 5.15 -0.68 -14.74
C LEU A 49 5.66 -2.02 -14.18
N HIS A 50 5.35 -2.30 -12.92
CA HIS A 50 5.57 -3.60 -12.28
C HIS A 50 4.25 -4.16 -11.77
N LEU A 51 3.89 -5.38 -12.21
CA LEU A 51 2.64 -6.04 -11.81
C LEU A 51 2.52 -6.22 -10.29
N ALA A 52 3.65 -6.43 -9.60
CA ALA A 52 3.70 -6.55 -8.15
C ALA A 52 3.12 -5.32 -7.42
N TYR A 53 3.21 -4.12 -7.99
CA TYR A 53 2.66 -2.91 -7.38
C TYR A 53 1.13 -2.90 -7.32
N PHE A 54 0.45 -3.73 -8.11
CA PHE A 54 -1.01 -3.84 -8.13
C PHE A 54 -1.55 -4.78 -7.05
N VAL A 55 -0.72 -5.64 -6.44
CA VAL A 55 -1.16 -6.67 -5.49
C VAL A 55 -2.00 -6.10 -4.33
N PRO A 56 -1.59 -5.01 -3.64
CA PRO A 56 -2.42 -4.46 -2.56
C PRO A 56 -3.71 -3.81 -3.08
N SER A 57 -3.74 -3.35 -4.32
CA SER A 57 -4.97 -2.82 -4.95
C SER A 57 -5.96 -3.94 -5.27
N LEU A 58 -5.46 -5.07 -5.80
CA LEU A 58 -6.27 -6.28 -6.01
C LEU A 58 -6.82 -6.79 -4.68
N PHE A 59 -6.03 -6.76 -3.60
CA PHE A 59 -6.51 -7.09 -2.27
C PHE A 59 -7.66 -6.17 -1.81
N VAL A 60 -7.55 -4.85 -2.00
CA VAL A 60 -8.64 -3.91 -1.69
C VAL A 60 -9.90 -4.20 -2.51
N LEU A 61 -9.77 -4.46 -3.81
CA LEU A 61 -10.89 -4.83 -4.67
C LEU A 61 -11.53 -6.14 -4.22
N TYR A 62 -10.72 -7.15 -3.89
CA TYR A 62 -11.18 -8.41 -3.32
C TYR A 62 -11.98 -8.19 -2.03
N LEU A 63 -11.49 -7.37 -1.09
CA LEU A 63 -12.20 -7.04 0.14
C LEU A 63 -13.54 -6.35 -0.14
N ALA A 64 -13.57 -5.40 -1.08
CA ALA A 64 -14.79 -4.67 -1.46
C ALA A 64 -15.83 -5.61 -2.07
N VAL A 65 -15.43 -6.48 -3.01
CA VAL A 65 -16.31 -7.47 -3.64
C VAL A 65 -16.80 -8.50 -2.61
N LEU A 66 -15.91 -9.01 -1.76
CA LEU A 66 -16.29 -9.96 -0.71
C LEU A 66 -17.32 -9.32 0.23
N ALA A 67 -17.06 -8.10 0.72
CA ALA A 67 -17.99 -7.40 1.62
C ALA A 67 -19.36 -7.14 0.99
N ALA A 68 -19.41 -6.76 -0.29
CA ALA A 68 -20.65 -6.47 -1.00
C ALA A 68 -21.47 -7.72 -1.33
N CYS A 69 -20.79 -8.82 -1.71
CA CYS A 69 -21.45 -9.98 -2.30
C CYS A 69 -21.61 -11.16 -1.33
N VAL A 70 -20.82 -11.27 -0.26
CA VAL A 70 -20.76 -12.48 0.58
C VAL A 70 -22.13 -12.92 1.09
N TRP A 71 -23.01 -11.99 1.44
CA TRP A 71 -24.34 -12.31 1.97
C TRP A 71 -25.31 -12.90 0.94
N PHE A 72 -25.04 -12.70 -0.34
CA PHE A 72 -25.90 -13.14 -1.46
C PHE A 72 -25.37 -14.41 -2.15
N LEU A 73 -24.21 -14.92 -1.73
CA LEU A 73 -23.56 -16.05 -2.38
C LEU A 73 -23.98 -17.40 -1.77
N PRO A 74 -24.05 -18.47 -2.59
CA PRO A 74 -24.23 -19.83 -2.06
C PRO A 74 -23.08 -20.20 -1.12
N ALA A 75 -23.33 -21.14 -0.21
CA ALA A 75 -22.40 -21.47 0.88
C ALA A 75 -20.97 -21.79 0.39
N TRP A 76 -20.82 -22.56 -0.69
CA TRP A 76 -19.52 -22.90 -1.25
C TRP A 76 -18.74 -21.66 -1.73
N ALA A 77 -19.42 -20.69 -2.35
CA ALA A 77 -18.81 -19.46 -2.85
C ALA A 77 -18.44 -18.51 -1.71
N ARG A 78 -19.23 -18.49 -0.63
CA ARG A 78 -18.86 -17.78 0.61
C ARG A 78 -17.59 -18.34 1.22
N VAL A 79 -17.51 -19.67 1.34
CA VAL A 79 -16.31 -20.34 1.88
C VAL A 79 -15.10 -20.06 1.00
N ALA A 80 -15.22 -20.25 -0.32
CA ALA A 80 -14.16 -19.94 -1.27
C ALA A 80 -13.71 -18.48 -1.21
N GLY A 81 -14.63 -17.55 -0.94
CA GLY A 81 -14.34 -16.13 -0.76
C GLY A 81 -13.64 -15.82 0.56
N VAL A 82 -14.00 -16.47 1.67
CA VAL A 82 -13.48 -16.13 3.02
C VAL A 82 -12.17 -16.86 3.37
N VAL A 83 -11.96 -18.07 2.85
CA VAL A 83 -10.75 -18.87 3.13
C VAL A 83 -9.45 -18.13 2.80
N PRO A 84 -9.31 -17.46 1.63
CA PRO A 84 -8.11 -16.68 1.31
C PRO A 84 -7.86 -15.53 2.30
N LEU A 85 -8.91 -14.86 2.78
CA LEU A 85 -8.78 -13.81 3.79
C LEU A 85 -8.27 -14.39 5.11
N GLY A 86 -8.82 -15.52 5.54
CA GLY A 86 -8.35 -16.24 6.73
C GLY A 86 -6.88 -16.66 6.61
N PHE A 87 -6.48 -17.18 5.45
CA PHE A 87 -5.09 -17.54 5.17
C PHE A 87 -4.16 -16.32 5.20
N TYR A 88 -4.54 -15.21 4.57
CA TYR A 88 -3.80 -13.96 4.63
C TYR A 88 -3.62 -13.47 6.07
N LEU A 89 -4.69 -13.43 6.87
CA LEU A 89 -4.63 -12.98 8.26
C LEU A 89 -3.75 -13.89 9.11
N ALA A 90 -3.80 -15.22 8.89
CA ALA A 90 -2.92 -16.17 9.56
C ALA A 90 -1.45 -15.94 9.21
N LEU A 91 -1.13 -15.69 7.94
CA LEU A 91 0.24 -15.36 7.51
C LEU A 91 0.74 -14.06 8.12
N VAL A 92 -0.09 -13.01 8.15
CA VAL A 92 0.29 -11.73 8.80
C VAL A 92 0.50 -11.96 10.29
N ALA A 93 -0.39 -12.69 10.97
CA ALA A 93 -0.27 -12.98 12.39
C ALA A 93 1.03 -13.75 12.69
N LEU A 94 1.36 -14.77 11.90
CA LEU A 94 2.57 -15.56 12.05
C LEU A 94 3.84 -14.72 11.80
N THR A 95 3.87 -13.95 10.71
CA THR A 95 5.06 -13.17 10.32
C THR A 95 5.30 -11.94 11.19
N THR A 96 4.26 -11.43 11.85
CA THR A 96 4.36 -10.28 12.78
C THR A 96 4.48 -10.70 14.24
N PHE A 97 4.57 -12.01 14.53
CA PHE A 97 4.57 -12.55 15.88
C PHE A 97 5.56 -11.82 16.80
N SER A 98 5.07 -11.42 17.97
CA SER A 98 5.87 -10.85 19.03
C SER A 98 5.43 -11.44 20.37
N VAL A 99 6.39 -11.68 21.26
CA VAL A 99 6.12 -12.13 22.63
C VAL A 99 5.29 -11.12 23.40
N ASN A 100 5.42 -9.83 23.06
CA ASN A 100 4.57 -8.78 23.63
C ASN A 100 3.24 -8.72 22.86
N PRO A 101 2.09 -9.05 23.49
CA PRO A 101 0.81 -9.15 22.80
C PRO A 101 0.32 -7.80 22.25
N LEU A 102 0.63 -6.69 22.92
CA LEU A 102 0.28 -5.36 22.43
C LEU A 102 1.09 -5.01 21.19
N VAL A 103 2.40 -5.24 21.20
CA VAL A 103 3.26 -5.00 20.02
C VAL A 103 2.83 -5.88 18.85
N TRP A 104 2.51 -7.15 19.12
CA TRP A 104 2.01 -8.06 18.10
C TRP A 104 0.71 -7.56 17.47
N ALA A 105 -0.29 -7.23 18.29
CA ALA A 105 -1.58 -6.74 17.82
C ALA A 105 -1.46 -5.43 17.03
N LEU A 106 -0.65 -4.48 17.52
CA LEU A 106 -0.42 -3.20 16.83
C LEU A 106 0.34 -3.41 15.51
N THR A 107 1.33 -4.30 15.47
CA THR A 107 2.08 -4.58 14.24
C THR A 107 1.18 -5.26 13.21
N LEU A 108 0.41 -6.28 13.61
CA LEU A 108 -0.58 -6.95 12.77
C LEU A 108 -1.57 -5.94 12.18
N ALA A 109 -2.19 -5.11 13.03
CA ALA A 109 -3.11 -4.07 12.59
C ALA A 109 -2.43 -3.06 11.65
N GLY A 110 -1.18 -2.67 11.94
CA GLY A 110 -0.37 -1.78 11.10
C GLY A 110 -0.08 -2.36 9.72
N VAL A 111 0.23 -3.65 9.63
CA VAL A 111 0.47 -4.34 8.35
C VAL A 111 -0.82 -4.41 7.52
N VAL A 112 -1.95 -4.78 8.12
CA VAL A 112 -3.24 -4.81 7.40
C VAL A 112 -3.62 -3.39 6.93
N ALA A 113 -3.50 -2.39 7.80
CA ALA A 113 -3.75 -1.00 7.43
C ALA A 113 -2.83 -0.50 6.31
N THR A 114 -1.56 -0.90 6.31
CA THR A 114 -0.57 -0.62 5.26
C THR A 114 -1.04 -1.15 3.91
N HIS A 115 -1.48 -2.42 3.82
CA HIS A 115 -1.96 -3.02 2.57
C HIS A 115 -3.20 -2.29 2.03
N VAL A 116 -4.15 -1.95 2.91
CA VAL A 116 -5.37 -1.23 2.53
C VAL A 116 -5.06 0.20 2.08
N VAL A 117 -4.32 0.97 2.86
CA VAL A 117 -3.97 2.36 2.55
C VAL A 117 -3.15 2.43 1.27
N TYR A 118 -2.17 1.55 1.10
CA TYR A 118 -1.40 1.44 -0.14
C TYR A 118 -2.34 1.16 -1.31
N GLY A 119 -3.17 0.11 -1.24
CA GLY A 119 -4.02 -0.31 -2.35
C GLY A 119 -4.98 0.78 -2.80
N VAL A 120 -5.66 1.43 -1.85
CA VAL A 120 -6.56 2.57 -2.13
C VAL A 120 -5.78 3.72 -2.77
N ARG A 121 -4.65 4.14 -2.18
CA ARG A 121 -3.90 5.30 -2.67
C ARG A 121 -3.23 5.05 -4.02
N PHE A 122 -2.79 3.81 -4.28
CA PHE A 122 -2.30 3.41 -5.59
C PHE A 122 -3.38 3.52 -6.66
N LEU A 123 -4.61 3.03 -6.40
CA LEU A 123 -5.75 3.20 -7.31
C LEU A 123 -6.06 4.68 -7.54
N CYS A 124 -6.06 5.52 -6.48
CA CYS A 124 -6.23 6.96 -6.63
C CYS A 124 -5.16 7.57 -7.54
N GLY A 125 -3.89 7.18 -7.38
CA GLY A 125 -2.78 7.63 -8.22
C GLY A 125 -2.93 7.20 -9.67
N LEU A 126 -3.35 5.94 -9.90
CA LEU A 126 -3.59 5.39 -11.23
C LEU A 126 -4.67 6.17 -11.97
N LEU A 127 -5.74 6.57 -11.28
CA LEU A 127 -6.83 7.38 -11.82
C LEU A 127 -6.52 8.89 -11.88
N ALA A 128 -5.46 9.36 -11.21
CA ALA A 128 -5.14 10.78 -11.12
C ALA A 128 -4.69 11.38 -12.46
N LYS A 129 -5.26 12.52 -12.85
CA LYS A 129 -4.89 13.21 -14.10
C LYS A 129 -3.60 14.02 -13.99
N LYS A 130 -3.27 14.49 -12.79
CA LYS A 130 -2.12 15.35 -12.49
C LYS A 130 -1.11 14.64 -11.63
N ALA A 131 0.15 15.08 -11.72
CA ALA A 131 1.20 14.55 -10.88
C ALA A 131 0.93 14.90 -9.40
N PRO A 132 1.37 14.08 -8.45
CA PRO A 132 1.01 14.27 -7.04
C PRO A 132 1.62 15.54 -6.46
N CYS A 133 2.78 15.98 -6.98
CA CYS A 133 3.42 17.24 -6.63
C CYS A 133 2.69 18.49 -7.15
N GLU A 134 1.77 18.34 -8.11
CA GLU A 134 0.88 19.42 -8.57
C GLU A 134 -0.39 19.50 -7.71
N PHE A 135 -0.65 18.51 -6.86
CA PHE A 135 -1.67 18.55 -5.83
C PHE A 135 -1.09 19.18 -4.55
N ILE A 136 -0.82 20.48 -4.58
CA ILE A 136 -0.57 21.27 -3.37
C ILE A 136 -1.91 21.50 -2.65
N GLY A 137 -2.48 20.43 -2.10
CA GLY A 137 -3.64 20.49 -1.20
C GLY A 137 -3.22 20.38 0.26
N LYS A 138 -4.20 20.32 1.18
CA LYS A 138 -4.00 20.13 2.64
C LYS A 138 -3.07 18.96 3.02
N ASP A 139 -2.80 18.06 2.08
CA ASP A 139 -1.87 16.93 2.22
C ASP A 139 -0.39 17.34 2.32
N HIS A 140 0.01 18.58 2.06
CA HIS A 140 1.39 19.07 2.26
C HIS A 140 1.58 19.93 3.53
N ALA A 141 0.50 20.18 4.28
CA ALA A 141 0.52 20.82 5.59
C ALA A 141 0.66 19.77 6.72
#